data_AF-A0A3B8RB11-F1
#
_entry.id   AF-A0A3B8RB11-F1
#
_cell.length_a   1.000
_cell.length_b   1.000
_cell.length_c   1.000
_cell.angle_alpha   90.00
_cell.angle_beta   90.00
_cell.angle_gamma   90.00
#
_symmetry.space_group_name_H-M   'P 1'
#
loop_
_entity.id
_entity.type
_entity.pdbx_description
1 polymer ?
#
loop_
_entity_poly.entity_id
_entity_poly.type
_entity_poly.pdbx_seq_one_letter_code
_entity_poly.pdbx_strand_id
1 'polypeptide(L)'
;MYQMHCLRDRLGLSVLGLEMAEGVGGTWYWNRYPGARCDSESHSYSYYFSDELLKSWTWSERYPGYAEILRYLNFVADRYDLKRSFRFNTKVLSAHYDEQANRWEVCADNGDRYRAQFLISAVGNLSSANIPNIPGLERFKGHWYHTGQWQH
;
A
#
# COMPACT_ATOMS: atom_id res chain seq x y z
N MET A 1 -2.80 5.14 -3.26
CA MET A 1 -4.17 5.31 -3.80
C MET A 1 -4.55 6.76 -4.00
N TYR A 2 -4.56 7.63 -2.98
CA TYR A 2 -4.97 9.03 -3.16
C TYR A 2 -4.15 9.77 -4.23
N GLN A 3 -2.82 9.59 -4.25
CA GLN A 3 -1.97 10.17 -5.29
C GLN A 3 -2.36 9.73 -6.71
N MET A 4 -2.76 8.46 -6.90
CA MET A 4 -3.25 7.93 -8.17
C MET A 4 -4.50 8.70 -8.60
N HIS A 5 -5.48 8.84 -7.69
CA HIS A 5 -6.70 9.60 -7.95
C HIS A 5 -6.41 11.05 -8.36
N CYS A 6 -5.53 11.75 -7.62
CA CYS A 6 -5.17 13.12 -7.95
C CYS A 6 -4.52 13.23 -9.34
N LEU A 7 -3.50 12.43 -9.61
CA LEU A 7 -2.74 12.57 -10.86
C LEU A 7 -3.50 12.08 -12.08
N ARG A 8 -4.16 10.92 -11.98
CA ARG A 8 -4.86 10.30 -13.10
C ARG A 8 -6.22 10.96 -13.34
N ASP A 9 -7.04 11.09 -12.30
CA ASP A 9 -8.45 11.49 -12.48
C ASP A 9 -8.62 13.00 -12.46
N ARG A 10 -7.87 13.73 -11.62
CA ARG A 10 -8.00 15.20 -11.52
C ARG A 10 -7.10 15.95 -12.50
N LEU A 11 -5.90 15.44 -12.77
CA LEU A 11 -4.94 16.09 -13.67
C LEU A 11 -4.85 15.44 -15.06
N GLY A 12 -5.49 14.29 -15.28
CA GLY A 12 -5.50 13.61 -16.58
C GLY A 12 -4.14 13.05 -17.02
N LEU A 13 -3.22 12.81 -16.09
CA LEU A 13 -1.90 12.27 -16.40
C LEU A 13 -1.96 10.75 -16.65
N SER A 14 -1.00 10.26 -17.43
CA SER A 14 -0.70 8.82 -17.48
C SER A 14 0.04 8.42 -16.22
N VAL A 15 -0.53 7.51 -15.43
CA VAL A 15 0.01 7.10 -14.14
C VAL A 15 -0.04 5.59 -14.00
N LEU A 16 1.06 5.02 -13.50
CA LEU A 16 1.17 3.61 -13.15
C LEU A 16 1.64 3.49 -11.70
N GLY A 17 0.94 2.68 -10.91
CA GLY A 17 1.35 2.30 -9.57
C GLY A 17 1.96 0.90 -9.58
N LEU A 18 3.04 0.71 -8.84
CA LEU A 18 3.65 -0.61 -8.63
C LEU A 18 3.50 -0.96 -7.15
N GLU A 19 2.95 -2.14 -6.86
CA GLU A 19 2.67 -2.62 -5.51
C GLU A 19 3.13 -4.08 -5.39
N MET A 20 3.85 -4.39 -4.32
CA MET A 20 4.36 -5.73 -4.05
C MET A 20 3.26 -6.67 -3.59
N ALA A 21 2.24 -6.16 -2.88
CA ALA A 21 1.07 -6.92 -2.49
C ALA A 21 0.21 -7.32 -3.70
N GLU A 22 -0.64 -8.34 -3.52
CA GLU A 22 -1.64 -8.75 -4.53
C GLU A 22 -2.80 -7.75 -4.67
N GLY A 23 -2.91 -6.79 -3.75
CA GLY A 23 -4.00 -5.83 -3.72
C GLY A 23 -3.65 -4.55 -2.98
N VAL A 24 -4.62 -3.64 -2.92
CA VAL A 24 -4.47 -2.38 -2.18
C VAL A 24 -4.55 -2.61 -0.67
N GLY A 25 -4.00 -1.68 0.09
CA GLY A 25 -4.19 -1.61 1.55
C GLY A 25 -2.94 -1.18 2.32
N GLY A 26 -1.76 -1.39 1.75
CA GLY A 26 -0.49 -1.05 2.42
C GLY A 26 -0.40 -1.73 3.78
N THR A 27 -0.21 -0.95 4.85
CA THR A 27 -0.19 -1.42 6.24
C THR A 27 -1.33 -2.40 6.55
N TRP A 28 -2.55 -2.11 6.11
CA TRP A 28 -3.73 -2.92 6.40
C TRP A 28 -3.87 -4.17 5.54
N TYR A 29 -3.13 -4.26 4.45
CA TYR A 29 -3.00 -5.51 3.68
C TYR A 29 -2.08 -6.49 4.41
N TRP A 30 -0.93 -6.01 4.91
CA TRP A 30 0.11 -6.84 5.51
C TRP A 30 -0.10 -7.18 6.99
N ASN A 31 -0.58 -6.24 7.80
CA ASN A 31 -0.74 -6.41 9.24
C ASN A 31 -2.08 -7.08 9.57
N ARG A 32 -2.14 -8.42 9.48
CA ARG A 32 -3.34 -9.23 9.73
C ARG A 32 -3.29 -10.03 11.05
N TYR A 33 -2.34 -9.71 11.93
CA TYR A 33 -2.22 -10.39 13.21
C TYR A 33 -3.51 -10.20 14.05
N PRO A 34 -3.90 -11.19 14.87
CA PRO A 34 -5.10 -11.07 15.70
C PRO A 34 -5.05 -9.82 16.59
N GLY A 35 -6.08 -8.98 16.49
CA GLY A 35 -6.18 -7.72 17.24
C GLY A 35 -5.55 -6.50 16.56
N ALA A 36 -4.99 -6.63 15.35
CA ALA A 36 -4.52 -5.48 14.56
C ALA A 36 -5.67 -4.49 14.31
N ARG A 37 -5.45 -3.23 14.69
CA ARG A 37 -6.48 -2.18 14.75
C ARG A 37 -5.84 -0.80 14.67
N CYS A 38 -6.64 0.19 14.28
CA CYS A 38 -6.22 1.58 14.33
C CYS A 38 -6.38 2.17 15.73
N ASP A 39 -5.37 2.93 16.19
CA ASP A 39 -5.42 3.69 17.43
C ASP A 39 -6.06 5.08 17.25
N SER A 40 -6.38 5.46 16.00
CA SER A 40 -7.17 6.64 15.68
C SER A 40 -8.63 6.27 15.56
N GLU A 41 -9.51 7.18 15.98
CA GLU A 41 -10.95 6.97 15.85
C GLU A 41 -11.37 6.83 14.38
N SER A 42 -12.34 5.97 14.10
CA SER A 42 -12.79 5.63 12.74
C SER A 42 -13.15 6.86 11.90
N HIS A 43 -13.80 7.84 12.52
CA HIS A 43 -14.16 9.08 11.85
C HIS A 43 -12.90 9.84 11.40
N SER A 44 -11.84 9.94 12.21
CA SER A 44 -10.61 10.65 11.83
C SER A 44 -9.70 9.84 10.90
N TYR A 45 -9.79 8.51 10.92
CA TYR A 45 -8.99 7.61 10.09
C TYR A 45 -9.67 7.27 8.75
N SER A 46 -10.02 8.30 7.97
CA SER A 46 -10.72 8.18 6.68
C SER A 46 -10.18 9.17 5.65
N TYR A 47 -10.47 8.95 4.37
CA TYR A 47 -10.23 9.95 3.33
C TYR A 47 -11.31 11.03 3.33
N TYR A 48 -10.88 12.29 3.34
CA TYR A 48 -11.75 13.48 3.39
C TYR A 48 -11.84 14.25 2.07
N PHE A 49 -11.25 13.74 0.98
CA PHE A 49 -11.22 14.46 -0.29
C PHE A 49 -12.55 14.46 -1.06
N SER A 50 -13.56 13.74 -0.56
CA SER A 50 -14.87 13.59 -1.18
C SER A 50 -15.97 13.43 -0.12
N ASP A 51 -16.89 14.39 -0.06
CA ASP A 51 -18.06 14.33 0.82
C ASP A 51 -18.95 13.13 0.54
N GLU A 52 -19.08 12.76 -0.74
CA GLU A 52 -19.85 11.59 -1.15
C GLU A 52 -19.22 10.30 -0.63
N LEU A 53 -17.89 10.17 -0.69
CA LEU A 53 -17.18 9.04 -0.12
C LEU A 53 -17.41 8.94 1.39
N LEU A 54 -17.29 10.06 2.11
CA LEU A 54 -17.51 10.11 3.56
C LEU A 54 -18.93 9.66 3.94
N LYS A 55 -19.94 10.07 3.17
CA LYS A 55 -21.35 9.69 3.42
C LYS A 55 -21.67 8.25 3.00
N SER A 56 -20.87 7.65 2.13
CA SER A 56 -21.13 6.32 1.56
C SER A 56 -20.54 5.18 2.37
N TRP A 57 -19.80 5.46 3.44
CA TRP A 57 -19.19 4.45 4.30
C TRP A 57 -19.58 4.65 5.76
N THR A 58 -20.01 3.57 6.40
CA THR A 58 -20.35 3.55 7.83
C THR A 58 -19.41 2.59 8.54
N TRP A 59 -18.63 3.13 9.47
CA TRP A 59 -17.76 2.34 10.34
C TRP A 59 -18.57 1.61 11.41
N SER A 60 -18.23 0.35 11.67
CA SER A 60 -18.92 -0.51 12.62
C SER A 60 -18.49 -0.30 14.08
N GLU A 61 -17.30 0.26 14.30
CA GLU A 61 -16.70 0.45 15.62
C GLU A 61 -15.94 1.78 15.72
N ARG A 62 -15.63 2.20 16.96
CA ARG A 62 -14.87 3.44 17.23
C ARG A 62 -13.43 3.35 16.76
N TYR A 63 -12.82 2.17 16.83
CA TYR A 63 -11.44 1.90 16.45
C TYR A 63 -11.42 0.68 15.53
N PRO A 64 -11.44 0.86 14.20
CA PRO A 64 -11.71 -0.23 13.28
C PRO A 64 -10.55 -1.21 13.19
N GLY A 65 -10.85 -2.51 13.26
CA GLY A 65 -9.87 -3.57 13.02
C GLY A 65 -9.33 -3.56 11.59
N TYR A 66 -8.19 -4.24 11.37
CA TYR A 66 -7.52 -4.26 10.06
C TYR A 66 -8.44 -4.67 8.90
N ALA A 67 -9.33 -5.65 9.15
CA ALA A 67 -10.21 -6.19 8.13
C ALA A 67 -11.24 -5.15 7.66
N GLU A 68 -11.77 -4.32 8.56
CA GLU A 68 -12.71 -3.26 8.18
C GLU A 68 -12.00 -2.15 7.40
N ILE A 69 -10.81 -1.75 7.84
CA ILE A 69 -10.02 -0.74 7.13
C ILE A 69 -9.63 -1.24 5.74
N LEU A 70 -9.23 -2.51 5.61
CA LEU A 70 -8.92 -3.10 4.31
C LEU A 70 -10.14 -3.13 3.38
N ARG A 71 -11.34 -3.41 3.91
CA ARG A 71 -12.60 -3.29 3.13
C ARG A 71 -12.86 -1.85 2.70
N TYR A 72 -12.68 -0.87 3.59
CA TYR A 72 -12.81 0.55 3.26
C TYR A 72 -11.86 0.95 2.12
N LEU A 73 -10.59 0.58 2.20
CA LEU A 73 -9.58 0.90 1.18
C LEU A 73 -9.89 0.23 -0.16
N ASN A 74 -10.43 -1.00 -0.16
CA ASN A 74 -10.92 -1.65 -1.36
C ASN A 74 -12.16 -0.95 -1.93
N PHE A 75 -13.12 -0.58 -1.08
CA PHE A 75 -14.29 0.20 -1.49
C PHE A 75 -13.90 1.51 -2.19
N VAL A 76 -12.93 2.24 -1.64
CA VAL A 76 -12.37 3.45 -2.27
C VAL A 76 -11.71 3.11 -3.61
N ALA A 77 -10.89 2.06 -3.65
CA ALA A 77 -10.19 1.66 -4.86
C ALA A 77 -11.14 1.26 -5.99
N ASP A 78 -12.24 0.58 -5.67
CA ASP A 78 -13.24 0.15 -6.64
C ASP A 78 -14.10 1.34 -7.09
N ARG A 79 -14.52 2.21 -6.17
CA ARG A 79 -15.33 3.40 -6.45
C ARG A 79 -14.69 4.34 -7.47
N TYR A 80 -13.38 4.56 -7.36
CA TYR A 80 -12.63 5.41 -8.29
C TYR A 80 -11.91 4.59 -9.38
N ASP A 81 -12.19 3.30 -9.50
CA ASP A 81 -11.55 2.36 -10.43
C ASP A 81 -10.02 2.55 -10.46
N LEU A 82 -9.40 2.59 -9.28
CA LEU A 82 -7.97 2.84 -9.12
C LEU A 82 -7.15 1.60 -9.52
N LYS A 83 -7.66 0.40 -9.25
CA LYS A 83 -6.93 -0.88 -9.41
C LYS A 83 -6.43 -1.09 -10.84
N ARG A 84 -7.16 -0.63 -11.87
CA ARG A 84 -6.73 -0.73 -13.28
C ARG A 84 -5.37 -0.07 -13.56
N SER A 85 -4.99 0.92 -12.75
CA SER A 85 -3.74 1.67 -12.89
C SER A 85 -2.61 1.14 -12.02
N PHE A 86 -2.78 -0.04 -11.40
CA PHE A 86 -1.73 -0.71 -10.63
C PHE A 86 -1.21 -1.95 -11.37
N ARG A 87 0.06 -2.26 -11.12
CA ARG A 87 0.62 -3.61 -11.24
C ARG A 87 0.87 -4.11 -9.82
N PHE A 88 0.08 -5.09 -9.44
CA PHE A 88 0.25 -5.82 -8.18
C PHE A 88 1.30 -6.92 -8.36
N ASN A 89 1.75 -7.53 -7.26
CA ASN A 89 2.83 -8.52 -7.28
C ASN A 89 4.09 -8.01 -8.00
N THR A 90 4.38 -6.72 -7.87
CA THR A 90 5.49 -6.05 -8.56
C THR A 90 6.29 -5.24 -7.55
N LYS A 91 7.46 -5.75 -7.16
CA LYS A 91 8.34 -5.05 -6.23
C LYS A 91 9.36 -4.23 -6.99
N VAL A 92 9.40 -2.92 -6.76
CA VAL A 92 10.47 -2.06 -7.26
C VAL A 92 11.78 -2.40 -6.54
N LEU A 93 12.81 -2.74 -7.30
CA LEU A 93 14.16 -3.02 -6.79
C LEU A 93 15.08 -1.80 -6.85
N SER A 94 14.94 -0.99 -7.90
CA SER A 94 15.77 0.21 -8.08
C SER A 94 15.04 1.28 -8.90
N ALA A 95 15.45 2.52 -8.68
CA ALA A 95 15.09 3.65 -9.51
C ALA A 95 16.33 4.52 -9.73
N HIS A 96 16.64 4.84 -10.99
CA HIS A 96 17.77 5.67 -11.39
C HIS A 96 17.27 6.84 -12.21
N TYR A 97 17.80 8.04 -11.99
CA TYR A 97 17.48 9.20 -12.80
C TYR A 97 18.49 9.33 -13.94
N ASP A 98 18.02 9.23 -15.17
CA ASP A 98 18.79 9.50 -16.38
C ASP A 98 18.66 10.99 -16.73
N GLU A 99 19.73 11.74 -16.47
CA GLU A 99 19.82 13.18 -16.75
C GLU A 99 19.75 13.50 -18.25
N GLN A 100 20.29 12.63 -19.11
CA GLN A 100 20.28 12.86 -20.56
C GLN A 100 18.86 12.72 -21.11
N ALA A 101 18.13 11.70 -20.65
CA ALA A 101 16.75 11.48 -21.03
C ALA A 101 15.75 12.38 -20.25
N ASN A 102 16.18 12.99 -19.14
CA ASN A 102 15.31 13.65 -18.16
C ASN A 102 14.18 12.73 -17.70
N ARG A 103 14.50 11.48 -17.36
CA ARG A 103 13.53 10.44 -16.96
C ARG A 103 14.07 9.57 -15.84
N TRP A 104 13.15 9.03 -15.05
CA TRP A 104 13.41 7.93 -14.15
C TRP A 104 13.32 6.60 -14.88
N GLU A 105 14.30 5.73 -14.63
CA GLU A 105 14.27 4.32 -14.98
C GLU A 105 14.03 3.49 -13.71
N VAL A 106 12.96 2.70 -13.71
CA VAL A 106 12.55 1.89 -12.55
C VAL A 106 12.62 0.42 -12.94
N CYS A 107 13.29 -0.39 -12.14
CA CYS A 107 13.39 -1.84 -12.35
C CYS A 107 12.59 -2.60 -11.29
N ALA A 108 11.81 -3.58 -11.72
CA ALA A 108 11.05 -4.47 -10.86
C ALA A 108 11.74 -5.84 -10.68
N ASP A 109 11.27 -6.60 -9.71
CA ASP A 109 11.76 -7.93 -9.34
C ASP A 109 11.49 -9.01 -10.39
N ASN A 110 10.45 -8.82 -11.20
CA ASN A 110 10.14 -9.67 -12.34
C ASN A 110 10.99 -9.36 -13.60
N GLY A 111 11.91 -8.38 -13.52
CA GLY A 111 12.76 -7.95 -14.63
C GLY A 111 12.15 -6.86 -15.51
N ASP A 112 10.90 -6.47 -15.28
CA ASP A 112 10.27 -5.36 -16.02
C ASP A 112 10.97 -4.03 -15.74
N ARG A 113 10.99 -3.18 -16.77
CA ARG A 113 11.55 -1.83 -16.71
C ARG A 113 10.49 -0.81 -17.09
N TYR A 114 10.41 0.25 -16.29
CA TYR A 114 9.47 1.35 -16.49
C TYR A 114 10.24 2.65 -16.63
N ARG A 115 9.73 3.56 -17.47
CA ARG A 115 10.25 4.91 -17.64
C ARG A 115 9.19 5.94 -17.29
N ALA A 116 9.54 6.94 -16.49
CA ALA A 116 8.62 7.97 -16.07
C ALA A 116 9.29 9.35 -15.97
N GLN A 117 8.53 10.42 -16.21
CA GLN A 117 9.03 11.78 -15.98
C GLN A 117 9.08 12.13 -14.50
N PHE A 118 8.11 11.64 -13.73
CA PHE A 118 7.99 11.87 -12.30
C PHE A 118 7.98 10.53 -11.57
N LEU A 119 8.63 10.48 -10.42
CA LEU A 119 8.62 9.33 -9.50
C LEU A 119 8.08 9.80 -8.15
N ILE A 120 7.07 9.10 -7.63
CA ILE A 120 6.52 9.37 -6.29
C ILE A 120 6.61 8.09 -5.45
N SER A 121 7.43 8.13 -4.41
CA SER A 121 7.64 7.01 -3.50
C SER A 121 6.64 7.03 -2.34
N ALA A 122 5.47 6.42 -2.55
CA ALA A 122 4.47 6.20 -1.51
C ALA A 122 4.68 4.86 -0.76
N VAL A 123 5.92 4.57 -0.36
CA VAL A 123 6.37 3.25 0.14
C VAL A 123 6.06 2.97 1.62
N GLY A 124 5.46 3.93 2.32
CA GLY A 124 5.06 3.81 3.73
C GLY A 124 6.21 4.00 4.72
N ASN A 125 5.87 4.51 5.92
CA ASN A 125 6.85 4.79 6.97
C ASN A 125 7.09 3.58 7.91
N LEU A 126 6.23 2.56 7.85
CA LEU A 126 6.23 1.35 8.67
C LEU A 126 5.90 0.12 7.81
N SER A 127 6.61 -0.06 6.71
CA SER A 127 6.36 -1.12 5.71
C SER A 127 7.43 -2.21 5.66
N SER A 128 8.62 -1.94 6.18
CA SER A 128 9.70 -2.92 6.27
C SER A 128 9.72 -3.55 7.66
N ALA A 129 9.47 -4.86 7.73
CA ALA A 129 9.56 -5.63 8.96
C ALA A 129 11.01 -5.62 9.48
N ASN A 130 11.20 -5.18 10.73
CA ASN A 130 12.50 -5.25 11.40
C ASN A 130 12.61 -6.56 12.15
N ILE A 131 13.27 -7.55 11.53
CA ILE A 131 13.53 -8.83 12.17
C ILE A 131 14.85 -8.70 12.95
N PRO A 132 14.83 -8.73 14.29
CA PRO A 132 16.06 -8.62 15.07
C PRO A 132 16.96 -9.84 14.83
N ASN A 133 18.27 -9.61 14.73
CA ASN A 133 19.25 -10.67 14.62
C ASN A 133 19.49 -11.32 16.00
N ILE A 134 18.59 -12.23 16.39
CA ILE A 134 18.67 -12.98 17.64
C ILE A 134 19.51 -14.24 17.39
N PRO A 135 20.68 -14.40 18.05
CA PRO A 135 21.52 -15.57 17.85
C PRO A 135 20.78 -16.88 18.14
N GLY A 136 20.71 -17.78 17.15
CA GLY A 136 20.04 -19.08 17.30
C GLY A 136 18.55 -19.08 17.02
N LEU A 137 17.96 -17.96 16.59
CA LEU A 137 16.57 -17.91 16.13
C LEU A 137 16.33 -18.90 14.99
N GLU A 138 17.30 -19.08 14.10
CA GLU A 138 17.26 -20.03 12.99
C GLU A 138 17.22 -21.50 13.42
N ARG A 139 17.61 -21.80 14.68
CA ARG A 139 17.61 -23.16 15.24
C ARG A 139 16.35 -23.46 16.04
N PHE A 140 15.47 -22.48 16.24
CA PHE A 140 14.20 -22.69 16.92
C PHE A 140 13.31 -23.62 16.10
N LYS A 141 12.84 -24.71 16.72
CA LYS A 141 12.05 -25.76 16.03
C LYS A 141 10.55 -25.47 16.01
N GLY A 142 10.09 -24.49 16.78
CA GLY A 142 8.69 -24.07 16.77
C GLY A 142 8.41 -23.08 15.64
N HIS A 143 7.14 -22.72 15.48
CA HIS A 143 6.77 -21.64 14.59
C HIS A 143 7.08 -20.30 15.24
N TRP A 144 7.71 -19.41 14.49
CA TRP A 144 7.87 -18.01 14.85
C TRP A 144 7.19 -17.16 13.76
N TYR A 145 6.68 -16.01 14.17
CA TYR A 145 5.90 -15.12 13.30
C TYR A 145 6.35 -13.69 13.53
N HIS A 146 6.35 -12.89 12.46
CA HIS A 146 6.51 -11.44 12.55
C HIS A 146 5.14 -10.79 12.30
N THR A 147 4.71 -9.87 13.17
CA THR A 147 3.36 -9.25 13.10
C THR A 147 3.13 -8.51 11.78
N GLY A 148 4.16 -7.85 11.26
CA GLY A 148 4.14 -7.19 9.94
C GLY A 148 4.20 -8.12 8.71
N GLN A 149 4.30 -9.44 8.90
CA GLN A 149 4.31 -10.46 7.83
C GLN A 149 3.39 -11.63 8.20
N TRP A 150 2.25 -11.34 8.83
CA TRP A 150 1.33 -12.38 9.26
C TRP A 150 0.77 -13.13 8.05
N GLN A 151 0.68 -14.46 8.14
CA GLN A 151 0.21 -15.30 7.03
C GLN A 151 -1.23 -14.95 6.63
N HIS A 152 -1.50 -15.07 5.32
CA HIS A 152 -2.80 -14.81 4.72
C HIS A 152 -3.78 -15.95 4.91
#